data_AF-A0A960DRD9-F1
#
_entry.id   AF-A0A960DRD9-F1
#
_cell.length_a   1.000
_cell.length_b   1.000
_cell.length_c   1.000
_cell.angle_alpha   90.00
_cell.angle_beta   90.00
_cell.angle_gamma   90.00
#
_symmetry.space_group_name_H-M   'P 1'
#
loop_
_entity.id
_entity.type
_entity.pdbx_description
1 polymer ?
#
loop_
_entity_poly.entity_id
_entity_poly.type
_entity_poly.pdbx_seq_one_letter_code
_entity_poly.pdbx_strand_id
1 'polypeptide(L)'
;EQRAAIEATLTELVTVSNPFDYHTFMWGDRTAMAATFTAVMEGPQDATMLVLDAPPSPDNDPSSWYVAADALADAAEATGNRAVVVATMAECINEPFRAHLAARGITPLLGLGEALTALDAAALPAPAGTTRHAPVTAAHHSVLLDEATAKARLRTAGIAVPDGRLVRSADDVLDAAAAIGYPVTLKALGLAHKSESGAVKVGLAGPDELATALAAMPASSVGYLVEGTVTDVVAEVLVAVRRD
;
A
#
# COMPACT_ATOMS: atom_id res chain seq x y z
N GLU A 1 9.69 -36.59 -16.67
CA GLU A 1 8.77 -36.28 -17.79
C GLU A 1 8.77 -34.78 -18.08
N GLN A 2 8.40 -33.92 -17.13
CA GLN A 2 8.41 -32.46 -17.32
C GLN A 2 9.75 -31.88 -17.83
N ARG A 3 10.88 -32.24 -17.21
CA ARG A 3 12.21 -31.74 -17.65
C ARG A 3 12.48 -32.01 -19.13
N ALA A 4 12.13 -33.20 -19.61
CA ALA A 4 12.31 -33.56 -21.01
C ALA A 4 11.34 -32.81 -21.94
N ALA A 5 10.12 -32.52 -21.48
CA ALA A 5 9.17 -31.69 -22.21
C ALA A 5 9.67 -30.25 -22.35
N ILE A 6 10.25 -29.68 -21.29
CA ILE A 6 10.89 -28.37 -21.34
C ILE A 6 12.11 -28.40 -22.27
N GLU A 7 13.01 -29.38 -22.13
CA GLU A 7 14.19 -29.51 -23.00
C GLU A 7 13.83 -29.64 -24.49
N ALA A 8 12.68 -30.23 -24.82
CA ALA A 8 12.19 -30.34 -26.19
C ALA A 8 11.79 -28.99 -26.82
N THR A 9 11.61 -27.93 -26.02
CA THR A 9 11.31 -26.58 -26.51
C THR A 9 12.55 -25.67 -26.56
N LEU A 10 13.71 -26.18 -26.16
CA LEU A 10 14.94 -25.41 -25.97
C LEU A 10 16.05 -25.81 -26.93
N THR A 11 17.06 -24.93 -27.03
CA THR A 11 18.34 -25.28 -27.62
C THR A 11 19.24 -25.95 -26.57
N GLU A 12 20.26 -26.68 -27.02
CA GLU A 12 21.26 -27.35 -26.17
C GLU A 12 22.05 -26.43 -25.23
N LEU A 13 21.95 -25.11 -25.42
CA LEU A 13 22.63 -24.10 -24.61
C LEU A 13 21.88 -23.76 -23.32
N VAL A 14 20.63 -24.23 -23.16
CA VAL A 14 19.77 -23.86 -22.03
C VAL A 14 19.72 -24.98 -20.99
N THR A 15 19.94 -24.62 -19.73
CA THR A 15 19.82 -25.55 -18.59
C THR A 15 18.49 -25.35 -17.87
N VAL A 16 17.67 -26.41 -17.83
CA VAL A 16 16.44 -26.42 -17.01
C VAL A 16 16.79 -26.37 -15.53
N SER A 17 16.44 -25.27 -14.87
CA SER A 17 16.68 -24.97 -13.45
C SER A 17 15.57 -24.04 -12.91
N ASN A 18 15.57 -23.71 -11.61
CA ASN A 18 14.68 -22.71 -11.02
C ASN A 18 15.51 -21.78 -10.12
N PRO A 19 15.72 -20.50 -10.49
CA PRO A 19 15.09 -19.77 -11.60
C PRO A 19 15.47 -20.31 -12.99
N PHE A 20 14.52 -20.25 -13.92
CA PHE A 20 14.68 -20.77 -15.27
C PHE A 20 14.99 -19.66 -16.27
N ASP A 21 16.20 -19.67 -16.83
CA ASP A 21 16.59 -18.77 -17.91
C ASP A 21 16.38 -19.45 -19.28
N TYR A 22 15.23 -19.21 -19.89
CA TYR A 22 14.88 -19.76 -21.20
C TYR A 22 15.63 -19.11 -22.39
N HIS A 23 16.54 -18.16 -22.11
CA HIS A 23 17.32 -17.38 -23.06
C HIS A 23 16.47 -16.55 -24.04
N THR A 24 17.14 -15.65 -24.78
CA THR A 24 16.48 -14.77 -25.76
C THR A 24 16.38 -15.38 -27.16
N PHE A 25 16.76 -16.65 -27.36
CA PHE A 25 16.72 -17.29 -28.69
C PHE A 25 15.33 -17.33 -29.31
N MET A 26 14.30 -17.48 -28.48
CA MET A 26 12.89 -17.47 -28.88
C MET A 26 12.18 -16.15 -28.57
N TRP A 27 12.93 -15.10 -28.21
CA TRP A 27 12.36 -13.81 -27.82
C TRP A 27 11.59 -13.19 -28.99
N GLY A 28 10.34 -12.80 -28.72
CA GLY A 28 9.42 -12.27 -29.74
C GLY A 28 8.67 -13.32 -30.56
N ASP A 29 8.99 -14.62 -30.42
CA ASP A 29 8.15 -15.70 -30.97
C ASP A 29 7.13 -16.15 -29.92
N ARG A 30 5.91 -15.57 -30.01
CA ARG A 30 4.81 -15.86 -29.07
C ARG A 30 4.51 -17.35 -28.96
N THR A 31 4.48 -18.06 -30.09
CA THR A 31 4.09 -19.47 -30.14
C THR A 31 5.14 -20.33 -29.47
N ALA A 32 6.42 -20.09 -29.78
CA ALA A 32 7.51 -20.85 -29.21
C ALA A 32 7.66 -20.58 -27.71
N MET A 33 7.55 -19.31 -27.28
CA MET A 33 7.56 -18.95 -25.85
C MET A 33 6.39 -19.60 -25.10
N ALA A 34 5.17 -19.55 -25.66
CA ALA A 34 4.00 -20.16 -25.04
C ALA A 34 4.14 -21.67 -24.87
N ALA A 35 4.74 -22.36 -25.85
CA ALA A 35 5.04 -23.80 -25.74
C ALA A 35 6.02 -24.08 -24.60
N THR A 36 7.11 -23.31 -24.50
CA THR A 36 8.08 -23.43 -23.38
C THR A 36 7.42 -23.16 -22.04
N PHE A 37 6.66 -22.06 -21.92
CA PHE A 37 5.98 -21.70 -20.68
C PHE A 37 4.91 -22.72 -20.28
N THR A 38 4.22 -23.33 -21.25
CA THR A 38 3.27 -24.43 -21.02
C THR A 38 3.98 -25.63 -20.39
N ALA A 39 5.09 -26.09 -20.98
CA ALA A 39 5.88 -27.20 -20.44
C ALA A 39 6.43 -26.90 -19.03
N VAL A 40 6.80 -25.65 -18.76
CA VAL A 40 7.16 -25.20 -17.41
C VAL A 40 5.96 -25.27 -16.49
N MET A 41 4.80 -24.75 -16.89
CA MET A 41 3.57 -24.67 -16.07
C MET A 41 2.95 -26.02 -15.74
N GLU A 42 3.14 -27.06 -16.55
CA GLU A 42 2.68 -28.43 -16.25
C GLU A 42 3.42 -29.12 -15.09
N GLY A 43 4.34 -28.41 -14.44
CA GLY A 43 5.03 -28.84 -13.23
C GLY A 43 4.19 -28.80 -11.96
N PRO A 44 4.82 -29.13 -10.82
CA PRO A 44 4.14 -29.22 -9.53
C PRO A 44 3.95 -27.86 -8.83
N GLN A 45 4.41 -26.75 -9.40
CA GLN A 45 4.34 -25.44 -8.77
C GLN A 45 2.91 -24.86 -8.81
N ASP A 46 2.52 -24.16 -7.74
CA ASP A 46 1.20 -23.52 -7.64
C ASP A 46 1.07 -22.23 -8.47
N ALA A 47 2.21 -21.62 -8.82
CA ALA A 47 2.27 -20.42 -9.65
C ALA A 47 3.59 -20.34 -10.42
N THR A 48 3.52 -19.81 -11.65
CA THR A 48 4.68 -19.47 -12.47
C THR A 48 4.88 -17.94 -12.48
N MET A 49 6.09 -17.50 -12.16
CA MET A 49 6.47 -16.10 -12.16
C MET A 49 7.40 -15.81 -13.32
N LEU A 50 7.05 -14.85 -14.17
CA LEU A 50 7.91 -14.36 -15.24
C LEU A 50 8.45 -12.98 -14.87
N VAL A 51 9.78 -12.87 -14.83
CA VAL A 51 10.46 -11.58 -14.63
C VAL A 51 10.51 -10.85 -15.98
N LEU A 52 9.82 -9.72 -16.09
CA LEU A 52 9.81 -8.87 -17.29
C LEU A 52 9.98 -7.40 -16.91
N ASP A 53 11.08 -6.83 -17.36
CA ASP A 53 11.37 -5.42 -17.21
C ASP A 53 11.25 -4.71 -18.56
N ALA A 54 10.11 -4.08 -18.87
CA ALA A 54 9.91 -3.28 -20.07
C ALA A 54 10.20 -1.79 -19.80
N PRO A 55 11.40 -1.26 -20.11
CA PRO A 55 11.78 0.09 -19.70
C PRO A 55 10.83 1.16 -20.28
N PRO A 56 10.30 2.08 -19.45
CA PRO A 56 9.38 3.11 -19.89
C PRO A 56 10.13 4.30 -20.49
N SER A 57 10.89 4.08 -21.56
CA SER A 57 11.56 5.15 -22.29
C SER A 57 10.84 5.43 -23.61
N PRO A 58 10.68 6.69 -24.05
CA PRO A 58 10.19 7.02 -25.38
C PRO A 58 11.02 6.37 -26.50
N ASP A 59 12.30 6.13 -26.24
CA ASP A 59 13.25 5.54 -27.19
C ASP A 59 13.28 4.00 -27.14
N ASN A 60 12.45 3.38 -26.28
CA ASN A 60 12.38 1.94 -26.14
C ASN A 60 11.03 1.43 -26.65
N ASP A 61 11.05 0.54 -27.64
CA ASP A 61 9.86 -0.18 -28.09
C ASP A 61 9.57 -1.36 -27.14
N PRO A 62 8.49 -1.33 -26.34
CA PRO A 62 8.20 -2.41 -25.40
C PRO A 62 7.50 -3.60 -26.06
N SER A 63 7.24 -3.59 -27.38
CA SER A 63 6.42 -4.58 -28.08
C SER A 63 6.81 -6.02 -27.77
N SER A 64 8.11 -6.34 -27.77
CA SER A 64 8.59 -7.69 -27.52
C SER A 64 8.33 -8.20 -26.08
N TRP A 65 8.27 -7.31 -25.08
CA TRP A 65 7.85 -7.65 -23.72
C TRP A 65 6.36 -7.95 -23.62
N TYR A 66 5.54 -7.24 -24.39
CA TYR A 66 4.10 -7.53 -24.49
C TYR A 66 3.90 -8.90 -25.14
N VAL A 67 4.72 -9.26 -26.14
CA VAL A 67 4.69 -10.60 -26.74
C VAL A 67 5.05 -11.69 -25.71
N ALA A 68 6.07 -11.47 -24.88
CA ALA A 68 6.44 -12.41 -23.83
C ALA A 68 5.36 -12.55 -22.75
N ALA A 69 4.76 -11.44 -22.32
CA ALA A 69 3.63 -11.44 -21.39
C ALA A 69 2.41 -12.16 -21.98
N ASP A 70 2.13 -11.93 -23.26
CA ASP A 70 1.05 -12.59 -23.98
C ASP A 70 1.26 -14.10 -24.12
N ALA A 71 2.50 -14.54 -24.35
CA ALA A 71 2.86 -15.95 -24.41
C ALA A 71 2.70 -16.63 -23.03
N LEU A 72 3.03 -15.92 -21.94
CA LEU A 72 2.79 -16.42 -20.58
C LEU A 72 1.29 -16.57 -20.32
N ALA A 73 0.48 -15.60 -20.74
CA ALA A 73 -0.97 -15.67 -20.62
C ALA A 73 -1.56 -16.81 -21.44
N ASP A 74 -1.09 -17.05 -22.66
CA ASP A 74 -1.52 -18.19 -23.49
C ASP A 74 -1.22 -19.53 -22.77
N ALA A 75 -0.05 -19.67 -22.15
CA ALA A 75 0.31 -20.85 -21.38
C ALA A 75 -0.54 -21.04 -20.12
N ALA A 76 -0.85 -19.95 -19.41
CA ALA A 76 -1.73 -19.97 -18.24
C ALA A 76 -3.17 -20.37 -18.62
N GLU A 77 -3.69 -19.84 -19.74
CA GLU A 77 -4.99 -20.22 -20.29
C GLU A 77 -5.04 -21.70 -20.71
N ALA A 78 -3.98 -22.20 -21.36
CA ALA A 78 -3.90 -23.58 -21.82
C ALA A 78 -3.83 -24.60 -20.68
N THR A 79 -3.11 -24.28 -19.60
CA THR A 79 -2.89 -25.18 -18.46
C THR A 79 -3.92 -25.01 -17.34
N GLY A 80 -4.56 -23.85 -17.26
CA GLY A 80 -5.38 -23.45 -16.11
C GLY A 80 -4.55 -23.12 -14.85
N ASN A 81 -3.22 -23.09 -14.96
CA ASN A 81 -2.32 -22.78 -13.85
C ASN A 81 -2.10 -21.27 -13.70
N ARG A 82 -1.68 -20.86 -12.50
CA ARG A 82 -1.56 -19.44 -12.14
C ARG A 82 -0.26 -18.86 -12.67
N ALA A 83 -0.33 -17.67 -13.23
CA ALA A 83 0.85 -16.94 -13.69
C ALA A 83 0.83 -15.48 -13.24
N VAL A 84 2.02 -14.96 -12.93
CA VAL A 84 2.24 -13.56 -12.56
C VAL A 84 3.42 -13.00 -13.34
N VAL A 85 3.38 -11.71 -13.62
CA VAL A 85 4.53 -10.98 -14.18
C VAL A 85 5.08 -10.07 -13.09
N VAL A 86 6.39 -10.14 -12.86
CA VAL A 86 7.10 -9.33 -11.89
C VAL A 86 8.16 -8.48 -12.57
N ALA A 87 8.31 -7.24 -12.12
CA ALA A 87 9.45 -6.41 -12.51
C ALA A 87 10.47 -6.29 -11.38
N THR A 88 11.74 -6.15 -11.76
CA THR A 88 12.83 -5.82 -10.84
C THR A 88 12.76 -4.34 -10.44
N MET A 89 12.34 -3.48 -11.38
CA MET A 89 12.07 -2.06 -11.16
C MET A 89 10.59 -1.76 -11.43
N ALA A 90 9.90 -1.20 -10.44
CA ALA A 90 8.44 -0.96 -10.52
C ALA A 90 8.03 -0.16 -11.77
N GLU A 91 8.89 0.74 -12.24
CA GLU A 91 8.69 1.58 -13.42
C GLU A 91 8.60 0.78 -14.73
N CYS A 92 9.18 -0.43 -14.77
CA CYS A 92 9.19 -1.30 -15.94
C CYS A 92 7.85 -2.00 -16.21
N ILE A 93 6.88 -1.89 -15.30
CA ILE A 93 5.48 -2.23 -15.57
C ILE A 93 4.65 -0.96 -15.39
N ASN A 94 4.72 -0.08 -16.40
CA ASN A 94 3.96 1.16 -16.46
C ASN A 94 2.44 0.92 -16.58
N GLU A 95 1.64 1.98 -16.49
CA GLU A 95 0.17 1.88 -16.48
C GLU A 95 -0.41 1.17 -17.72
N PRO A 96 0.00 1.47 -18.97
CA PRO A 96 -0.43 0.71 -20.14
C PRO A 96 -0.11 -0.79 -20.04
N PHE A 97 1.07 -1.14 -19.55
CA PHE A 97 1.47 -2.55 -19.46
C PHE A 97 0.71 -3.27 -18.34
N ARG A 98 0.47 -2.62 -17.20
CA ARG A 98 -0.41 -3.14 -16.14
C ARG A 98 -1.81 -3.42 -16.65
N ALA A 99 -2.40 -2.49 -17.41
CA ALA A 99 -3.72 -2.65 -17.98
C ALA A 99 -3.76 -3.82 -18.98
N HIS A 100 -2.72 -3.96 -19.81
CA HIS A 100 -2.58 -5.08 -20.74
C HIS A 100 -2.51 -6.43 -20.02
N LEU A 101 -1.65 -6.55 -19.00
CA LEU A 101 -1.53 -7.76 -18.18
C LEU A 101 -2.86 -8.13 -17.52
N ALA A 102 -3.53 -7.16 -16.90
CA ALA A 102 -4.82 -7.37 -16.25
C ALA A 102 -5.90 -7.82 -17.24
N ALA A 103 -5.92 -7.25 -18.46
CA ALA A 103 -6.85 -7.67 -19.51
C ALA A 103 -6.61 -9.11 -19.99
N ARG A 104 -5.38 -9.61 -19.86
CA ARG A 104 -4.99 -11.01 -20.12
C ARG A 104 -5.12 -11.92 -18.90
N GLY A 105 -5.65 -11.43 -17.77
CA GLY A 105 -5.80 -12.21 -16.54
C GLY A 105 -4.49 -12.43 -15.77
N ILE A 106 -3.41 -11.73 -16.11
CA ILE A 106 -2.13 -11.80 -15.43
C ILE A 106 -2.02 -10.70 -14.38
N THR A 107 -1.58 -11.08 -13.18
CA THR A 107 -1.36 -10.12 -12.08
C THR A 107 0.04 -9.48 -12.22
N PRO A 108 0.16 -8.16 -12.36
CA PRO A 108 1.45 -7.47 -12.30
C PRO A 108 1.91 -7.29 -10.85
N LEU A 109 3.19 -7.60 -10.57
CA LEU A 109 3.85 -7.41 -9.29
C LEU A 109 5.03 -6.45 -9.44
N LEU A 110 5.04 -5.36 -8.67
CA LEU A 110 5.94 -4.21 -8.88
C LEU A 110 7.16 -4.25 -7.95
N GLY A 111 7.93 -5.34 -8.01
CA GLY A 111 9.10 -5.56 -7.17
C GLY A 111 9.22 -7.01 -6.74
N LEU A 112 10.44 -7.57 -6.75
CA LEU A 112 10.68 -8.98 -6.43
C LEU A 112 10.39 -9.31 -4.97
N GLY A 113 10.75 -8.44 -4.02
CA GLY A 113 10.53 -8.69 -2.59
C GLY A 113 9.04 -8.66 -2.23
N GLU A 114 8.33 -7.67 -2.75
CA GLU A 114 6.88 -7.50 -2.61
C GLU A 114 6.14 -8.67 -3.28
N ALA A 115 6.60 -9.12 -4.45
CA ALA A 115 6.04 -10.26 -5.16
C ALA A 115 6.11 -11.54 -4.31
N LEU A 116 7.28 -11.85 -3.74
CA LEU A 116 7.45 -13.03 -2.89
C LEU A 116 6.60 -12.93 -1.60
N THR A 117 6.54 -11.74 -0.99
CA THR A 117 5.67 -11.49 0.17
C THR A 117 4.19 -11.70 -0.16
N ALA A 118 3.75 -11.23 -1.33
CA ALA A 118 2.37 -11.39 -1.78
C ALA A 118 2.03 -12.85 -2.12
N LEU A 119 2.96 -13.58 -2.76
CA LEU A 119 2.79 -15.00 -3.08
C LEU A 119 2.75 -15.87 -1.82
N ASP A 120 3.61 -15.59 -0.82
CA ASP A 120 3.59 -16.27 0.48
C ASP A 120 2.24 -16.06 1.19
N ALA A 121 1.76 -14.81 1.22
CA ALA A 121 0.44 -14.50 1.77
C ALA A 121 -0.71 -15.17 1.00
N ALA A 122 -0.60 -15.27 -0.33
CA ALA A 122 -1.61 -15.89 -1.19
C ALA A 122 -1.58 -17.42 -1.17
N ALA A 123 -0.48 -18.04 -0.74
CA ALA A 123 -0.40 -19.48 -0.51
C ALA A 123 -1.25 -19.92 0.70
N LEU A 124 -1.54 -19.00 1.62
CA LEU A 124 -2.42 -19.25 2.75
C LEU A 124 -3.90 -19.19 2.32
N PRO A 125 -4.76 -20.08 2.86
CA PRO A 125 -6.20 -19.96 2.66
C PRO A 125 -6.68 -18.57 3.08
N ALA A 126 -7.42 -17.90 2.21
CA ALA A 126 -8.04 -16.63 2.57
C ALA A 126 -8.90 -16.83 3.83
N PRO A 127 -8.76 -15.98 4.86
CA PRO A 127 -9.65 -16.03 6.01
C PRO A 127 -11.10 -15.98 5.54
N ALA A 128 -11.95 -16.86 6.07
CA ALA A 128 -13.36 -16.81 5.75
C ALA A 128 -13.92 -15.42 6.08
N GLY A 129 -14.56 -14.77 5.10
CA GLY A 129 -15.17 -13.45 5.28
C GLY A 129 -14.25 -12.26 5.03
N THR A 130 -13.22 -12.37 4.18
CA THR A 130 -12.54 -11.19 3.66
C THR A 130 -13.54 -10.25 2.99
N THR A 131 -13.84 -9.14 3.66
CA THR A 131 -14.65 -8.07 3.10
C THR A 131 -13.86 -7.45 1.96
N ARG A 132 -14.39 -7.51 0.74
CA ARG A 132 -13.82 -6.73 -0.37
C ARG A 132 -13.73 -5.27 0.06
N HIS A 133 -12.64 -4.59 -0.31
CA HIS A 133 -12.54 -3.15 -0.12
C HIS A 133 -13.76 -2.45 -0.73
N ALA A 134 -14.22 -1.40 -0.07
CA ALA A 134 -15.30 -0.58 -0.60
C ALA A 134 -14.93 -0.08 -2.01
N PRO A 135 -15.87 -0.08 -2.98
CA PRO A 135 -15.58 0.40 -4.32
C PRO A 135 -15.13 1.86 -4.26
N VAL A 136 -14.12 2.21 -5.04
CA VAL A 136 -13.65 3.60 -5.15
C VAL A 136 -14.75 4.42 -5.82
N THR A 137 -15.28 5.40 -5.09
CA THR A 137 -16.24 6.36 -5.65
C THR A 137 -15.50 7.49 -6.37
N ALA A 138 -16.05 7.96 -7.48
CA ALA A 138 -15.52 9.09 -8.23
C ALA A 138 -15.25 10.31 -7.33
N ALA A 139 -14.22 11.08 -7.69
CA ALA A 139 -13.85 12.31 -7.00
C ALA A 139 -15.05 13.27 -6.92
N HIS A 140 -15.26 13.81 -5.73
CA HIS A 140 -16.23 14.85 -5.45
C HIS A 140 -15.57 15.90 -4.57
N HIS A 141 -16.20 17.07 -4.47
CA HIS A 141 -15.71 18.16 -3.65
C HIS A 141 -15.41 17.69 -2.22
N SER A 142 -14.17 17.85 -1.78
CA SER A 142 -13.75 17.53 -0.42
C SER A 142 -13.67 18.79 0.42
N VAL A 143 -13.93 18.64 1.72
CA VAL A 143 -13.78 19.72 2.70
C VAL A 143 -12.77 19.28 3.74
N LEU A 144 -11.89 20.20 4.13
CA LEU A 144 -10.98 19.96 5.24
C LEU A 144 -11.77 19.94 6.54
N LEU A 145 -11.67 18.85 7.29
CA LEU A 145 -12.25 18.74 8.62
C LEU A 145 -11.25 19.23 9.66
N ASP A 146 -11.73 19.89 10.69
CA ASP A 146 -10.91 20.15 11.87
C ASP A 146 -10.59 18.85 12.61
N GLU A 147 -9.53 18.90 13.42
CA GLU A 147 -8.98 17.74 14.12
C GLU A 147 -9.99 17.08 15.07
N ALA A 148 -10.81 17.87 15.77
CA ALA A 148 -11.80 17.33 16.72
C ALA A 148 -12.91 16.59 15.96
N THR A 149 -13.42 17.18 14.89
CA THR A 149 -14.41 16.55 14.01
C THR A 149 -13.85 15.29 13.34
N ALA A 150 -12.61 15.33 12.87
CA ALA A 150 -11.95 14.16 12.25
C ALA A 150 -11.82 13.00 13.26
N LYS A 151 -11.34 13.28 14.47
CA LYS A 151 -11.21 12.27 15.54
C LYS A 151 -12.55 11.69 15.98
N ALA A 152 -13.59 12.51 16.07
CA ALA A 152 -14.93 12.02 16.37
C ALA A 152 -15.41 11.01 15.31
N ARG A 153 -15.17 11.29 14.01
CA ARG A 153 -15.49 10.35 12.93
C ARG A 153 -14.68 9.06 12.99
N LEU A 154 -13.37 9.16 13.27
CA LEU A 154 -12.50 7.99 13.45
C LEU A 154 -13.01 7.10 14.59
N ARG A 155 -13.38 7.69 15.73
CA ARG A 155 -13.96 6.98 16.87
C ARG A 155 -15.26 6.25 16.49
N THR A 156 -16.16 6.90 15.75
CA THR A 156 -17.40 6.27 15.25
C THR A 156 -17.11 5.09 14.31
N ALA A 157 -15.98 5.13 13.58
CA ALA A 157 -15.52 4.04 12.75
C ALA A 157 -14.76 2.93 13.52
N GLY A 158 -14.69 3.01 14.86
CA GLY A 158 -13.99 2.04 15.70
C GLY A 158 -12.47 2.23 15.79
N ILE A 159 -11.94 3.34 15.25
CA ILE A 159 -10.52 3.67 15.35
C ILE A 159 -10.28 4.35 16.69
N ALA A 160 -9.37 3.79 17.48
CA ALA A 160 -8.99 4.35 18.77
C ALA A 160 -8.33 5.72 18.59
N VAL A 161 -8.85 6.73 19.30
CA VAL A 161 -8.27 8.07 19.39
C VAL A 161 -8.32 8.52 20.85
N PRO A 162 -7.36 9.33 21.34
CA PRO A 162 -7.36 9.81 22.73
C PRO A 162 -8.69 10.45 23.12
N ASP A 163 -9.11 10.25 24.38
CA ASP A 163 -10.26 11.00 24.89
C ASP A 163 -9.95 12.49 24.88
N GLY A 164 -10.87 13.28 24.35
CA GLY A 164 -10.60 14.65 23.97
C GLY A 164 -11.85 15.51 23.95
N ARG A 165 -11.71 16.75 24.42
CA ARG A 165 -12.79 17.72 24.54
C ARG A 165 -12.41 19.03 23.85
N LEU A 166 -13.31 19.48 22.99
CA LEU A 166 -13.26 20.79 22.34
C LEU A 166 -13.89 21.82 23.27
N VAL A 167 -13.13 22.85 23.63
CA VAL A 167 -13.62 24.01 24.38
C VAL A 167 -13.47 25.28 23.56
N ARG A 168 -14.45 26.19 23.66
CA ARG A 168 -14.46 27.45 22.88
C ARG A 168 -13.84 28.61 23.64
N SER A 169 -13.83 28.55 24.97
CA SER A 169 -13.15 29.53 25.83
C SER A 169 -11.88 28.95 26.43
N ALA A 170 -10.92 29.84 26.72
CA ALA A 170 -9.76 29.51 27.53
C ALA A 170 -10.15 29.16 28.98
N ASP A 171 -11.24 29.76 29.48
CA ASP A 171 -11.72 29.56 30.86
C ASP A 171 -12.16 28.11 31.12
N ASP A 172 -12.66 27.42 30.09
CA ASP A 172 -13.17 26.04 30.19
C ASP A 172 -12.05 24.97 30.10
N VAL A 173 -10.81 25.37 29.80
CA VAL A 173 -9.70 24.44 29.53
C VAL A 173 -9.34 23.61 30.75
N LEU A 174 -9.27 24.25 31.94
CA LEU A 174 -8.92 23.54 33.17
C LEU A 174 -10.00 22.54 33.59
N ASP A 175 -11.27 22.92 33.47
CA ASP A 175 -12.40 22.03 33.78
C ASP A 175 -12.44 20.83 32.81
N ALA A 176 -12.17 21.06 31.52
CA ALA A 176 -12.07 19.99 30.55
C ALA A 176 -10.92 19.03 30.86
N ALA A 177 -9.75 19.54 31.26
CA ALA A 177 -8.61 18.72 31.65
C ALA A 177 -8.87 17.91 32.93
N ALA A 178 -9.49 18.53 33.94
CA ALA A 178 -9.85 17.85 35.18
C ALA A 178 -10.81 16.67 34.94
N ALA A 179 -11.73 16.81 33.97
CA ALA A 179 -12.66 15.76 33.63
C ALA A 179 -12.08 14.64 32.75
N ILE A 180 -10.98 14.91 32.01
CA ILE A 180 -10.24 13.91 31.23
C ILE A 180 -9.25 13.15 32.13
N GLY A 181 -8.59 13.86 33.05
CA GLY A 181 -7.50 13.36 33.87
C GLY A 181 -6.13 13.62 33.25
N TYR A 182 -5.13 13.82 34.11
CA TYR A 182 -3.76 14.12 33.71
C TYR A 182 -2.92 12.85 33.52
N PRO A 183 -1.88 12.88 32.65
CA PRO A 183 -1.40 14.03 31.88
C PRO A 183 -2.27 14.36 30.65
N VAL A 184 -2.34 15.64 30.29
CA VAL A 184 -3.10 16.13 29.13
C VAL A 184 -2.23 16.81 28.08
N THR A 185 -2.71 16.77 26.85
CA THR A 185 -2.22 17.53 25.71
C THR A 185 -3.19 18.67 25.41
N LEU A 186 -2.69 19.90 25.36
CA LEU A 186 -3.43 21.10 24.99
C LEU A 186 -3.05 21.56 23.58
N LYS A 187 -4.06 21.82 22.73
CA LYS A 187 -3.86 22.29 21.35
C LYS A 187 -4.74 23.49 21.04
N ALA A 188 -4.17 24.57 20.53
CA ALA A 188 -4.93 25.69 19.98
C ALA A 188 -5.39 25.37 18.55
N LEU A 189 -6.67 25.61 18.25
CA LEU A 189 -7.28 25.30 16.96
C LEU A 189 -7.25 26.47 15.99
N GLY A 190 -7.49 26.21 14.71
CA GLY A 190 -7.58 27.25 13.68
C GLY A 190 -6.24 27.85 13.22
N LEU A 191 -5.10 27.33 13.71
CA LEU A 191 -3.77 27.75 13.29
C LEU A 191 -3.18 26.72 12.31
N ALA A 192 -2.68 27.19 11.17
CA ALA A 192 -1.84 26.39 10.28
C ALA A 192 -0.42 26.30 10.90
N HIS A 193 0.28 25.16 10.73
CA HIS A 193 1.65 24.93 11.27
C HIS A 193 1.75 25.00 12.82
N LYS A 194 0.85 24.28 13.52
CA LYS A 194 0.62 24.33 14.98
C LYS A 194 1.85 24.02 15.88
N SER A 195 2.73 23.10 15.48
CA SER A 195 3.86 22.71 16.32
C SER A 195 4.96 23.77 16.38
N GLU A 196 5.18 24.48 15.27
CA GLU A 196 6.20 25.53 15.15
C GLU A 196 5.78 26.86 15.83
N SER A 197 4.47 27.04 16.05
CA SER A 197 3.89 28.22 16.71
C SER A 197 3.72 28.06 18.22
N GLY A 198 4.15 26.93 18.80
CA GLY A 198 3.89 26.61 20.21
C GLY A 198 2.42 26.35 20.51
N ALA A 199 1.58 26.14 19.48
CA ALA A 199 0.14 25.90 19.58
C ALA A 199 -0.22 24.46 19.98
N VAL A 200 0.77 23.66 20.38
CA VAL A 200 0.61 22.33 20.97
C VAL A 200 1.51 22.20 22.19
N LYS A 201 0.96 21.73 23.31
CA LYS A 201 1.66 21.44 24.56
C LYS A 201 1.26 20.03 25.01
N VAL A 202 2.23 19.12 25.12
CA VAL A 202 1.99 17.70 25.41
C VAL A 202 2.44 17.35 26.82
N GLY A 203 1.81 16.35 27.43
CA GLY A 203 2.29 15.77 28.70
C GLY A 203 2.17 16.69 29.91
N LEU A 204 1.22 17.63 29.90
CA LEU A 204 0.98 18.55 31.01
C LEU A 204 0.47 17.73 32.20
N ALA A 205 1.22 17.71 33.30
CA ALA A 205 1.00 16.76 34.40
C ALA A 205 -0.04 17.25 35.43
N GLY A 206 -0.43 18.51 35.39
CA GLY A 206 -1.36 19.09 36.35
C GLY A 206 -1.89 20.47 35.97
N PRO A 207 -2.78 21.04 36.81
CA PRO A 207 -3.46 22.31 36.53
C PRO A 207 -2.52 23.51 36.41
N ASP A 208 -1.47 23.58 37.23
CA ASP A 208 -0.52 24.71 37.21
C ASP A 208 0.30 24.74 35.90
N GLU A 209 0.77 23.58 35.45
CA GLU A 209 1.46 23.44 34.17
C GLU A 209 0.52 23.76 33.01
N LEU A 210 -0.73 23.32 33.09
CA LEU A 210 -1.74 23.59 32.07
C LEU A 210 -2.08 25.09 31.98
N ALA A 211 -2.23 25.78 33.11
CA ALA A 211 -2.49 27.22 33.13
C ALA A 211 -1.31 28.01 32.55
N THR A 212 -0.08 27.61 32.91
CA THR A 212 1.15 28.19 32.36
C THR A 212 1.26 27.98 30.86
N ALA A 213 0.95 26.76 30.40
CA ALA A 213 0.92 26.39 28.99
C ALA A 213 -0.12 27.22 28.23
N LEU A 214 -1.35 27.30 28.73
CA LEU A 214 -2.43 28.07 28.12
C LEU A 214 -2.09 29.55 27.98
N ALA A 215 -1.48 30.17 29.00
CA ALA A 215 -1.07 31.57 28.97
C ALA A 215 0.06 31.85 27.95
N ALA A 216 0.95 30.86 27.73
CA ALA A 216 2.06 30.96 26.79
C ALA A 216 1.67 30.60 25.34
N MET A 217 0.49 30.01 25.14
CA MET A 217 0.01 29.61 23.81
C MET A 217 -0.63 30.79 23.07
N PRO A 218 -0.55 30.82 21.73
CA PRO A 218 -1.31 31.80 20.94
C PRO A 218 -2.81 31.64 21.19
N ALA A 219 -3.49 32.78 21.36
CA ALA A 219 -4.94 32.78 21.50
C ALA A 219 -5.59 32.20 20.23
N SER A 220 -6.54 31.28 20.42
CA SER A 220 -7.34 30.72 19.32
C SER A 220 -8.72 31.35 19.30
N SER A 221 -9.14 31.87 18.13
CA SER A 221 -10.51 32.28 17.88
C SER A 221 -11.48 31.11 17.64
N VAL A 222 -10.94 29.90 17.43
CA VAL A 222 -11.72 28.69 17.19
C VAL A 222 -11.94 27.90 18.48
N GLY A 223 -10.96 27.96 19.40
CA GLY A 223 -10.97 27.29 20.69
C GLY A 223 -9.76 26.37 20.89
N TYR A 224 -9.85 25.51 21.90
CA TYR A 224 -8.80 24.58 22.30
C TYR A 224 -9.31 23.14 22.29
N LEU A 225 -8.41 22.22 21.96
CA LEU A 225 -8.63 20.78 22.12
C LEU A 225 -7.76 20.29 23.27
N VAL A 226 -8.41 19.78 24.32
CA VAL A 226 -7.77 19.15 25.47
C VAL A 226 -7.92 17.64 25.31
N GLU A 227 -6.84 16.88 25.37
CA GLU A 227 -6.86 15.42 25.19
C GLU A 227 -6.00 14.71 26.22
N GLY A 228 -6.32 13.46 26.57
CA GLY A 228 -5.42 12.63 27.34
C GLY A 228 -4.09 12.41 26.58
N THR A 229 -2.95 12.56 27.26
CA THR A 229 -1.66 12.23 26.66
C THR A 229 -1.44 10.72 26.72
N VAL A 230 -1.14 10.10 25.57
CA VAL A 230 -0.69 8.70 25.51
C VAL A 230 0.75 8.65 26.01
N THR A 231 1.02 7.82 27.03
CA THR A 231 2.30 7.82 27.77
C THR A 231 3.13 6.55 27.55
N ASP A 232 2.51 5.47 27.09
CA ASP A 232 3.10 4.15 26.85
C ASP A 232 3.43 3.92 25.36
N VAL A 233 3.91 4.96 24.68
CA VAL A 233 4.25 4.91 23.25
C VAL A 233 5.51 4.05 23.04
N VAL A 234 5.39 3.00 22.23
CA VAL A 234 6.52 2.13 21.83
C VAL A 234 7.05 2.45 20.43
N ALA A 235 6.21 3.02 19.57
CA ALA A 235 6.56 3.41 18.21
C ALA A 235 5.58 4.48 17.69
N GLU A 236 6.04 5.30 16.77
CA GLU A 236 5.22 6.26 16.02
C GLU A 236 5.21 5.87 14.53
N VAL A 237 4.04 5.90 13.90
CA VAL A 237 3.87 5.54 12.49
C VAL A 237 3.06 6.63 11.79
N LEU A 238 3.51 7.00 10.59
CA LEU A 238 2.77 7.90 9.71
C LEU A 238 1.99 7.08 8.68
N VAL A 239 0.67 7.19 8.72
CA VAL A 239 -0.23 6.55 7.76
C VAL A 239 -0.98 7.63 6.99
N ALA A 240 -0.90 7.56 5.65
CA ALA A 240 -1.65 8.42 4.75
C ALA A 240 -2.42 7.56 3.77
N VAL A 241 -3.72 7.81 3.65
CA VAL A 241 -4.57 7.20 2.62
C VAL A 241 -4.98 8.31 1.68
N ARG A 242 -4.57 8.18 0.42
CA ARG A 242 -4.93 9.11 -0.65
C ARG A 242 -5.85 8.38 -1.61
N ARG A 243 -6.83 9.11 -2.15
CA ARG A 243 -7.59 8.66 -3.31
C ARG A 243 -6.74 9.04 -4.51
N ASP A 244 -6.21 8.03 -5.21
CA ASP A 244 -5.48 8.19 -6.47
C ASP A 244 -6.47 8.19 -7.67
#